data_AF-A0A534V888-F1
#
_entry.id   AF-A0A534V888-F1
#
_cell.length_a   1.000
_cell.length_b   1.000
_cell.length_c   1.000
_cell.angle_alpha   90.00
_cell.angle_beta   90.00
_cell.angle_gamma   90.00
#
_symmetry.space_group_name_H-M   'P 1'
#
loop_
_entity.id
_entity.type
_entity.pdbx_description
1 polymer ?
#
loop_
_entity_poly.entity_id
_entity_poly.type
_entity_poly.pdbx_seq_one_letter_code
_entity_poly.pdbx_strand_id
1 'polypeptide(L)'
;MWRRYPHPGGVQRCVGGPALNCNDGNVCTDDACDPATGCLNTPNTAPCTDGNACTTADTCAGGVCVGGPAPNCNDGNVCTDDACDPATGCVTTPNTAPCTDGNACTTADTCAGGVCVGGPPPFCPTNTPLAAVTADTYVQSDLPTTNFGTKTLLAVDNGVAANPGTTGVQRTFLRVNVSGVGPRQVTGAHLRLQVAKVTNAQSVSGGRLHPITDCGWNERTMTWQTQPPIDGAVLATTGAVAQGQVVDFDVTSAVPGDGVYCFALDTLSTDSALYNSREATVGKPQVAVTAVCPCGPGPTTTTTTAPPAPTTTTTLPVAAAVGTVVADTYVQSDLPTTNFGTKPQIFVDNGVASNPGTTGVQHTFLRVSVSGVGPSHVTGAHLKLQVANVTNSGSVTGGSIHAISNCSWNELTMTWNTQPAIDGPALATLGAVAAGQLADFDVTPAIPGDGVYCFAIDTVSTDSVIYNSREGSLAHPAVLLTVAP
;
A
#
# COMPACT_ATOMS: atom_id res chain seq x y z
N MET A 1 -49.42 -55.52 49.50
CA MET A 1 -50.65 -55.88 50.24
C MET A 1 -50.81 -57.40 50.24
N TRP A 2 -50.78 -58.05 51.40
CA TRP A 2 -50.87 -59.51 51.50
C TRP A 2 -52.30 -59.93 51.86
N ARG A 3 -52.94 -60.76 51.03
CA ARG A 3 -54.20 -61.42 51.40
C ARG A 3 -53.90 -62.83 51.91
N ARG A 4 -54.35 -63.16 53.12
CA ARG A 4 -54.34 -64.53 53.65
C ARG A 4 -55.60 -65.26 53.19
N TYR A 5 -55.44 -66.43 52.61
CA TYR A 5 -56.50 -67.43 52.49
C TYR A 5 -56.27 -68.56 53.51
N PRO A 6 -57.29 -69.03 54.24
CA PRO A 6 -57.13 -70.14 55.17
C PRO A 6 -57.36 -71.48 54.45
N HIS A 7 -56.38 -72.38 54.56
CA HIS A 7 -56.57 -73.83 54.34
C HIS A 7 -55.85 -74.59 55.47
N PRO A 8 -56.42 -75.71 55.97
CA PRO A 8 -55.86 -76.42 57.11
C PRO A 8 -54.81 -77.45 56.66
N GLY A 9 -53.60 -77.35 57.19
CA GLY A 9 -52.55 -78.38 57.09
C GLY A 9 -51.59 -78.23 55.91
N GLY A 10 -50.46 -77.55 56.12
CA GLY A 10 -49.35 -77.50 55.16
C GLY A 10 -48.48 -76.28 55.41
N VAL A 11 -47.17 -76.47 55.51
CA VAL A 11 -46.18 -75.40 55.78
C VAL A 11 -46.35 -74.29 54.75
N GLN A 12 -46.89 -73.14 55.15
CA GLN A 12 -47.15 -72.01 54.26
C GLN A 12 -45.82 -71.39 53.82
N ARG A 13 -45.34 -71.76 52.64
CA ARG A 13 -44.29 -71.01 51.95
C ARG A 13 -44.92 -69.80 51.26
N CYS A 14 -44.50 -68.61 51.66
CA CYS A 14 -44.83 -67.39 50.95
C CYS A 14 -44.13 -67.42 49.57
N VAL A 15 -44.90 -67.28 48.50
CA VAL A 15 -44.37 -67.05 47.16
C VAL A 15 -44.42 -65.54 46.93
N GLY A 16 -43.30 -64.93 46.54
CA GLY A 16 -43.26 -63.50 46.23
C GLY A 16 -44.24 -63.17 45.12
N GLY A 17 -44.99 -62.08 45.28
CA GLY A 17 -45.81 -61.52 44.20
C GLY A 17 -44.93 -60.99 43.05
N PRO A 18 -45.53 -60.57 41.92
CA PRO A 18 -44.79 -59.95 40.83
C PRO A 18 -43.96 -58.77 41.34
N ALA A 19 -42.74 -58.62 40.80
CA ALA A 19 -41.82 -57.56 41.19
C ALA A 19 -42.48 -56.18 41.08
N LEU A 20 -42.33 -55.35 42.11
CA LEU A 20 -42.87 -53.99 42.13
C LEU A 20 -42.08 -53.14 41.13
N ASN A 21 -42.75 -52.57 40.14
CA ASN A 21 -42.12 -51.63 39.21
C ASN A 21 -42.00 -50.27 39.91
N CYS A 22 -40.77 -49.88 40.24
CA CYS A 22 -40.46 -48.62 40.90
C CYS A 22 -40.01 -47.51 39.95
N ASN A 23 -40.01 -47.77 38.64
CA ASN A 23 -39.63 -46.77 37.65
C ASN A 23 -40.65 -45.62 37.62
N ASP A 24 -40.20 -44.42 37.97
CA ASP A 24 -41.03 -43.21 37.99
C ASP A 24 -40.91 -42.37 36.71
N GLY A 25 -40.07 -42.80 35.77
CA GLY A 25 -39.82 -42.13 34.49
C GLY A 25 -38.95 -40.87 34.60
N ASN A 26 -38.41 -40.56 35.79
CA ASN A 26 -37.54 -39.42 35.99
C ASN A 26 -36.07 -39.82 35.81
N VAL A 27 -35.45 -39.30 34.76
CA VAL A 27 -34.02 -39.56 34.47
C VAL A 27 -33.07 -39.07 35.58
N CYS A 28 -33.53 -38.13 36.41
CA CYS A 28 -32.76 -37.57 37.51
C CYS A 28 -32.86 -38.34 38.84
N THR A 29 -33.47 -39.52 38.81
CA THR A 29 -33.51 -40.42 39.96
C THR A 29 -33.02 -41.82 39.59
N ASP A 30 -32.31 -42.45 40.53
CA ASP A 30 -31.99 -43.87 40.47
C ASP A 30 -33.09 -44.64 41.20
N ASP A 31 -33.84 -45.45 40.45
CA ASP A 31 -34.98 -46.20 40.96
C ASP A 31 -34.55 -47.53 41.59
N ALA A 32 -34.95 -47.75 42.84
CA ALA A 32 -34.68 -48.97 43.57
C ALA A 32 -35.94 -49.50 44.27
N CYS A 33 -36.08 -50.82 44.33
CA CYS A 33 -37.11 -51.47 45.14
C CYS A 33 -36.49 -51.94 46.46
N ASP A 34 -36.74 -51.19 47.54
CA ASP A 34 -36.34 -51.55 48.89
C ASP A 34 -37.35 -52.53 49.52
N PRO A 35 -36.92 -53.72 49.99
CA PRO A 35 -37.84 -54.72 50.55
C PRO A 35 -38.59 -54.28 51.82
N ALA A 36 -38.12 -53.27 52.55
CA ALA A 36 -38.72 -52.80 53.80
C ALA A 36 -39.64 -51.58 53.60
N THR A 37 -39.28 -50.67 52.70
CA THR A 37 -39.91 -49.36 52.53
C THR A 37 -40.64 -49.21 51.19
N GLY A 38 -40.45 -50.12 50.24
CA GLY A 38 -41.07 -50.08 48.91
C GLY A 38 -40.19 -49.37 47.90
N CYS A 39 -40.79 -48.57 47.01
CA CYS A 39 -40.03 -47.86 45.98
C CYS A 39 -39.25 -46.68 46.55
N LEU A 40 -37.98 -46.58 46.18
CA LEU A 40 -37.06 -45.50 46.54
C LEU A 40 -36.48 -44.89 45.26
N ASN A 41 -36.62 -43.58 45.09
CA ASN A 41 -36.12 -42.85 43.92
C ASN A 41 -35.10 -41.83 44.43
N THR A 42 -33.81 -42.14 44.26
CA THR A 42 -32.73 -41.31 44.84
C THR A 42 -32.21 -40.31 43.81
N PRO A 43 -32.18 -39.00 44.10
CA PRO A 43 -31.60 -38.01 43.19
C PRO A 43 -30.17 -38.38 42.75
N ASN A 44 -29.92 -38.33 41.44
CA ASN A 44 -28.60 -38.54 40.85
C ASN A 44 -28.03 -37.24 40.24
N THR A 45 -26.84 -37.33 39.62
CA THR A 45 -26.16 -36.21 38.94
C THR A 45 -25.87 -36.52 37.47
N ALA A 46 -26.68 -37.38 36.85
CA ALA A 46 -26.49 -37.77 35.46
C ALA A 46 -26.77 -36.60 34.50
N PRO A 47 -26.27 -36.66 33.24
CA PRO A 47 -26.70 -35.76 32.19
C PRO A 47 -28.21 -35.90 31.93
N CYS A 48 -28.88 -34.78 31.67
CA CYS A 48 -30.30 -34.74 31.36
C CYS A 48 -30.58 -33.67 30.29
N THR A 49 -31.85 -33.37 30.04
CA THR A 49 -32.26 -32.26 29.17
C THR A 49 -33.43 -31.55 29.84
N ASP A 50 -33.28 -30.25 30.10
CA ASP A 50 -34.33 -29.44 30.72
C ASP A 50 -35.37 -28.91 29.70
N GLY A 51 -35.12 -29.18 28.41
CA GLY A 51 -35.96 -28.80 27.29
C GLY A 51 -35.73 -27.38 26.78
N ASN A 52 -34.77 -26.64 27.36
CA ASN A 52 -34.39 -25.31 26.95
C ASN A 52 -33.18 -25.39 25.98
N ALA A 53 -33.37 -24.93 24.75
CA ALA A 53 -32.30 -24.92 23.76
C ALA A 53 -31.18 -23.89 24.07
N CYS A 54 -31.40 -23.02 25.06
CA CYS A 54 -30.45 -22.03 25.55
C CYS A 54 -29.66 -22.47 26.77
N THR A 55 -29.70 -23.75 27.10
CA THR A 55 -28.86 -24.35 28.12
C THR A 55 -28.12 -25.52 27.51
N THR A 56 -26.85 -25.67 27.87
CA THR A 56 -25.99 -26.74 27.38
C THR A 56 -25.41 -27.50 28.55
N ALA A 57 -25.17 -28.80 28.37
CA ALA A 57 -24.64 -29.67 29.42
C ALA A 57 -25.50 -29.67 30.71
N ASP A 58 -26.81 -29.82 30.54
CA ASP A 58 -27.76 -29.91 31.66
C ASP A 58 -27.46 -31.13 32.54
N THR A 59 -27.62 -30.96 33.84
CA THR A 59 -27.31 -32.00 34.82
C THR A 59 -28.41 -32.12 35.86
N CYS A 60 -28.61 -33.34 36.34
CA CYS A 60 -29.53 -33.61 37.42
C CYS A 60 -28.98 -33.03 38.73
N ALA A 61 -29.82 -32.28 39.44
CA ALA A 61 -29.53 -31.78 40.77
C ALA A 61 -30.81 -31.79 41.61
N GLY A 62 -30.79 -32.51 42.74
CA GLY A 62 -31.95 -32.58 43.63
C GLY A 62 -33.19 -33.24 43.03
N GLY A 63 -33.02 -34.15 42.05
CA GLY A 63 -34.10 -34.88 41.40
C GLY A 63 -34.78 -34.12 40.25
N VAL A 64 -34.24 -32.96 39.86
CA VAL A 64 -34.71 -32.14 38.75
C VAL A 64 -33.56 -31.89 37.78
N CYS A 65 -33.87 -31.83 36.49
CA CYS A 65 -32.89 -31.43 35.49
C CYS A 65 -32.67 -29.91 35.56
N VAL A 66 -31.41 -29.49 35.73
CA VAL A 66 -31.04 -28.07 35.81
C VAL A 66 -30.21 -27.71 34.59
N GLY A 67 -30.66 -26.66 33.90
CA GLY A 67 -29.99 -26.12 32.73
C GLY A 67 -28.56 -25.66 33.01
N GLY A 68 -27.63 -26.04 32.14
CA GLY A 68 -26.24 -25.57 32.21
C GLY A 68 -26.02 -24.20 31.54
N PRO A 69 -24.77 -23.81 31.24
CA PRO A 69 -24.48 -22.49 30.67
C PRO A 69 -25.11 -22.28 29.29
N ALA A 70 -25.42 -21.02 28.98
CA ALA A 70 -25.97 -20.65 27.69
C ALA A 70 -24.96 -20.82 26.55
N PRO A 71 -25.40 -21.26 25.36
CA PRO A 71 -24.54 -21.32 24.19
C PRO A 71 -24.11 -19.90 23.77
N ASN A 72 -22.93 -19.79 23.17
CA ASN A 72 -22.50 -18.55 22.54
C ASN A 72 -23.20 -18.42 21.18
N CYS A 73 -24.15 -17.49 21.09
CA CYS A 73 -24.90 -17.23 19.85
C CYS A 73 -24.28 -16.17 18.94
N ASN A 74 -23.13 -15.59 19.31
CA ASN A 74 -22.49 -14.56 18.52
C ASN A 74 -21.96 -15.13 17.19
N ASP A 75 -22.49 -14.63 16.06
CA ASP A 75 -22.12 -15.08 14.72
C ASP A 75 -21.00 -14.26 14.07
N GLY A 76 -20.54 -13.19 14.74
CA GLY A 76 -19.49 -12.30 14.29
C GLY A 76 -19.93 -11.28 13.24
N ASN A 77 -21.22 -11.22 12.91
CA ASN A 77 -21.77 -10.29 11.94
C ASN A 77 -22.34 -9.05 12.63
N VAL A 78 -21.75 -7.88 12.36
CA VAL A 78 -22.22 -6.59 12.90
C VAL A 78 -23.65 -6.24 12.47
N CYS A 79 -24.14 -6.85 11.38
CA CYS A 79 -25.46 -6.60 10.81
C CYS A 79 -26.56 -7.51 11.34
N THR A 80 -26.28 -8.28 12.39
CA THR A 80 -27.26 -9.09 13.10
C THR A 80 -27.23 -8.82 14.60
N ASP A 81 -28.42 -8.90 15.21
CA ASP A 81 -28.56 -8.97 16.65
C ASP A 81 -28.72 -10.44 17.04
N ASP A 82 -27.79 -10.93 17.87
CA ASP A 82 -27.71 -12.32 18.27
C ASP A 82 -28.42 -12.56 19.60
N ALA A 83 -29.31 -13.54 19.62
CA ALA A 83 -30.06 -13.93 20.82
C ALA A 83 -30.21 -15.44 20.91
N CYS A 84 -30.58 -15.91 22.09
CA CYS A 84 -30.97 -17.31 22.28
C CYS A 84 -32.46 -17.39 22.61
N ASP A 85 -33.21 -18.10 21.77
CA ASP A 85 -34.61 -18.44 21.97
C ASP A 85 -34.71 -19.80 22.70
N PRO A 86 -35.36 -19.89 23.87
CA PRO A 86 -35.42 -21.12 24.66
C PRO A 86 -36.05 -22.33 23.93
N ALA A 87 -36.86 -22.12 22.89
CA ALA A 87 -37.47 -23.18 22.11
C ALA A 87 -36.61 -23.59 20.90
N THR A 88 -35.95 -22.64 20.23
CA THR A 88 -35.24 -22.90 18.97
C THR A 88 -33.72 -22.79 19.04
N GLY A 89 -33.16 -22.30 20.15
CA GLY A 89 -31.72 -22.08 20.34
C GLY A 89 -31.26 -20.74 19.79
N CYS A 90 -30.02 -20.67 19.31
CA CYS A 90 -29.46 -19.42 18.78
C CYS A 90 -30.22 -18.92 17.55
N VAL A 91 -30.59 -17.65 17.59
CA VAL A 91 -31.29 -16.92 16.53
C VAL A 91 -30.55 -15.62 16.25
N THR A 92 -30.47 -15.23 14.98
CA THR A 92 -29.85 -13.97 14.55
C THR A 92 -30.87 -13.17 13.76
N THR A 93 -31.00 -11.87 14.07
CA THR A 93 -32.00 -10.99 13.44
C THR A 93 -31.30 -9.83 12.74
N PRO A 94 -31.54 -9.61 11.42
CA PRO A 94 -30.99 -8.45 10.71
C PRO A 94 -31.28 -7.13 11.42
N ASN A 95 -30.25 -6.30 11.58
CA ASN A 95 -30.38 -4.95 12.14
C ASN A 95 -30.10 -3.87 11.06
N THR A 96 -30.15 -2.60 11.48
CA THR A 96 -29.87 -1.43 10.63
C THR A 96 -28.74 -0.56 11.19
N ALA A 97 -27.81 -1.17 11.93
CA ALA A 97 -26.69 -0.46 12.52
C ALA A 97 -25.74 0.09 11.45
N PRO A 98 -24.94 1.14 11.76
CA PRO A 98 -23.81 1.53 10.92
C PRO A 98 -22.81 0.38 10.78
N CYS A 99 -22.25 0.23 9.59
CA CYS A 99 -21.25 -0.77 9.30
C CYS A 99 -20.22 -0.22 8.31
N THR A 100 -19.31 -1.06 7.84
CA THR A 100 -18.38 -0.71 6.75
C THR A 100 -18.40 -1.84 5.74
N ASP A 101 -18.75 -1.53 4.49
CA ASP A 101 -18.80 -2.53 3.41
C ASP A 101 -17.41 -2.77 2.78
N GLY A 102 -16.40 -2.04 3.27
CA GLY A 102 -15.01 -2.08 2.80
C GLY A 102 -14.78 -1.27 1.52
N ASN A 103 -15.81 -0.63 0.98
CA ASN A 103 -15.72 0.14 -0.24
C ASN A 103 -15.51 1.63 0.07
N ALA A 104 -14.31 2.15 -0.23
CA ALA A 104 -14.01 3.57 -0.06
C ALA A 104 -14.85 4.51 -0.96
N CYS A 105 -15.59 3.93 -1.92
CA CYS A 105 -16.47 4.66 -2.84
C CYS A 105 -17.89 4.86 -2.29
N THR A 106 -18.17 4.39 -1.07
CA THR A 106 -19.44 4.57 -0.38
C THR A 106 -19.19 5.24 0.96
N THR A 107 -20.19 5.97 1.44
CA THR A 107 -20.14 6.67 2.73
C THR A 107 -21.41 6.39 3.48
N ALA A 108 -21.34 6.39 4.81
CA ALA A 108 -22.48 6.12 5.67
C ALA A 108 -23.15 4.77 5.36
N ASP A 109 -22.34 3.72 5.26
CA ASP A 109 -22.81 2.35 5.05
C ASP A 109 -23.66 1.89 6.24
N THR A 110 -24.68 1.09 5.93
CA THR A 110 -25.66 0.63 6.93
C THR A 110 -26.02 -0.81 6.71
N CYS A 111 -26.39 -1.50 7.78
CA CYS A 111 -26.88 -2.85 7.68
C CYS A 111 -28.27 -2.89 7.05
N ALA A 112 -28.46 -3.80 6.10
CA ALA A 112 -29.76 -4.07 5.51
C ALA A 112 -29.86 -5.56 5.18
N GLY A 113 -30.85 -6.25 5.76
CA GLY A 113 -31.05 -7.67 5.48
C GLY A 113 -29.90 -8.58 5.94
N GLY A 114 -29.17 -8.20 6.98
CA GLY A 114 -28.07 -8.99 7.55
C GLY A 114 -26.73 -8.81 6.84
N VAL A 115 -26.65 -7.89 5.89
CA VAL A 115 -25.42 -7.54 5.18
C VAL A 115 -25.14 -6.04 5.27
N CYS A 116 -23.87 -5.67 5.27
CA CYS A 116 -23.50 -4.27 5.17
C CYS A 116 -23.69 -3.79 3.74
N VAL A 117 -24.49 -2.74 3.56
CA VAL A 117 -24.73 -2.13 2.24
C VAL A 117 -24.10 -0.73 2.19
N GLY A 118 -23.36 -0.49 1.12
CA GLY A 118 -22.71 0.78 0.86
C GLY A 118 -23.71 1.92 0.71
N GLY A 119 -23.44 3.04 1.39
CA GLY A 119 -24.23 4.25 1.25
C GLY A 119 -23.86 5.09 0.01
N PRO A 120 -24.34 6.35 -0.10
CA PRO A 120 -24.07 7.19 -1.27
C PRO A 120 -22.56 7.46 -1.47
N PRO A 121 -22.12 7.70 -2.71
CA PRO A 121 -20.71 8.00 -2.98
C PRO A 121 -20.29 9.34 -2.36
N PRO A 122 -19.00 9.50 -1.99
CA PRO A 122 -18.48 10.76 -1.50
C PRO A 122 -18.75 11.90 -2.48
N PHE A 123 -19.11 13.09 -1.96
CA PHE A 123 -19.21 14.29 -2.79
C PHE A 123 -17.85 14.61 -3.41
N CYS A 124 -17.82 14.76 -4.74
CA CYS A 124 -16.59 14.97 -5.47
C CYS A 124 -16.53 16.34 -6.15
N PRO A 125 -15.74 17.29 -5.63
CA PRO A 125 -15.65 18.63 -6.22
C PRO A 125 -15.05 18.60 -7.62
N THR A 126 -15.59 19.40 -8.55
CA THR A 126 -15.12 19.52 -9.95
C THR A 126 -14.19 20.71 -10.18
N ASN A 127 -14.04 21.60 -9.20
CA ASN A 127 -13.14 22.75 -9.27
C ASN A 127 -11.68 22.29 -9.30
N THR A 128 -10.85 22.93 -10.14
CA THR A 128 -9.41 22.68 -10.16
C THR A 128 -8.81 23.01 -8.78
N PRO A 129 -7.95 22.16 -8.20
CA PRO A 129 -7.21 22.50 -7.00
C PRO A 129 -6.41 23.79 -7.18
N LEU A 130 -6.40 24.63 -6.15
CA LEU A 130 -5.62 25.87 -6.12
C LEU A 130 -4.31 25.61 -5.36
N ALA A 131 -3.19 25.82 -6.03
CA ALA A 131 -1.86 25.73 -5.43
C ALA A 131 -1.04 26.99 -5.75
N ALA A 132 -0.36 27.54 -4.75
CA ALA A 132 0.45 28.74 -4.92
C ALA A 132 1.68 28.73 -4.02
N VAL A 133 2.80 29.24 -4.54
CA VAL A 133 3.98 29.58 -3.72
C VAL A 133 3.65 30.82 -2.89
N THR A 134 3.57 30.64 -1.57
CA THR A 134 3.21 31.68 -0.61
C THR A 134 4.43 32.43 -0.07
N ALA A 135 5.60 31.78 -0.07
CA ALA A 135 6.88 32.37 0.30
C ALA A 135 8.02 31.66 -0.43
N ASP A 136 9.07 32.39 -0.79
CA ASP A 136 10.34 31.84 -1.23
C ASP A 136 11.53 32.72 -0.80
N THR A 137 12.68 32.10 -0.64
CA THR A 137 13.93 32.79 -0.34
C THR A 137 15.10 31.90 -0.67
N TYR A 138 16.32 32.46 -0.63
CA TYR A 138 17.53 31.65 -0.62
C TYR A 138 18.43 32.11 0.52
N VAL A 139 19.36 31.25 0.91
CA VAL A 139 20.36 31.52 1.93
C VAL A 139 21.74 31.28 1.35
N GLN A 140 22.75 31.92 1.93
CA GLN A 140 24.13 31.85 1.44
C GLN A 140 25.10 31.72 2.62
N SER A 141 26.02 30.76 2.55
CA SER A 141 26.90 30.39 3.66
C SER A 141 27.95 31.45 4.03
N ASP A 142 28.42 32.23 3.06
CA ASP A 142 29.40 33.32 3.25
C ASP A 142 28.75 34.64 3.73
N LEU A 143 27.41 34.74 3.65
CA LEU A 143 26.61 35.86 4.13
C LEU A 143 25.60 35.36 5.18
N PRO A 144 26.09 34.81 6.31
CA PRO A 144 25.29 33.91 7.12
C PRO A 144 24.11 34.57 7.87
N THR A 145 24.14 35.89 8.00
CA THR A 145 23.11 36.70 8.69
C THR A 145 22.26 37.52 7.72
N THR A 146 22.50 37.42 6.41
CA THR A 146 21.76 38.19 5.40
C THR A 146 20.48 37.45 5.04
N ASN A 147 19.37 38.20 5.00
CA ASN A 147 18.11 37.71 4.45
C ASN A 147 17.99 38.11 2.97
N PHE A 148 17.51 37.17 2.14
CA PHE A 148 17.31 37.39 0.71
C PHE A 148 15.86 37.24 0.27
N GLY A 149 14.89 37.16 1.19
CA GLY A 149 13.47 36.90 0.87
C GLY A 149 12.70 38.05 0.19
N THR A 150 13.39 39.10 -0.24
CA THR A 150 12.81 40.14 -1.11
C THR A 150 13.55 40.25 -2.44
N LYS A 151 14.49 39.34 -2.72
CA LYS A 151 15.25 39.34 -3.98
C LYS A 151 14.38 38.77 -5.07
N THR A 152 14.54 39.29 -6.29
CA THR A 152 13.83 38.80 -7.46
C THR A 152 14.36 37.46 -7.97
N LEU A 153 15.47 36.97 -7.43
CA LEU A 153 16.14 35.73 -7.84
C LEU A 153 16.28 34.79 -6.65
N LEU A 154 16.12 33.51 -6.94
CA LEU A 154 16.47 32.37 -6.11
C LEU A 154 17.76 31.76 -6.67
N ALA A 155 18.60 31.20 -5.81
CA ALA A 155 19.90 30.72 -6.19
C ALA A 155 20.24 29.38 -5.53
N VAL A 156 20.92 28.53 -6.28
CA VAL A 156 21.49 27.27 -5.81
C VAL A 156 22.92 27.12 -6.32
N ASP A 157 23.83 26.83 -5.40
CA ASP A 157 25.26 26.73 -5.65
C ASP A 157 25.91 25.87 -4.55
N ASN A 158 26.82 24.96 -4.91
CA ASN A 158 27.66 24.21 -3.98
C ASN A 158 29.06 24.84 -3.83
N GLY A 159 29.17 26.14 -4.12
CA GLY A 159 30.40 26.90 -4.08
C GLY A 159 31.07 26.90 -2.73
N VAL A 160 32.39 27.04 -2.76
CA VAL A 160 33.22 27.16 -1.56
C VAL A 160 33.55 28.63 -1.36
N ALA A 161 33.34 29.14 -0.15
CA ALA A 161 33.71 30.49 0.26
C ALA A 161 35.25 30.61 0.39
N ALA A 162 35.96 30.50 -0.73
CA ALA A 162 37.42 30.42 -0.73
C ALA A 162 38.08 31.62 -1.44
N ASN A 163 37.38 32.34 -2.34
CA ASN A 163 37.96 33.43 -3.11
C ASN A 163 37.05 34.69 -3.23
N PRO A 164 37.63 35.89 -3.40
CA PRO A 164 36.86 37.08 -3.79
C PRO A 164 36.19 36.86 -5.16
N GLY A 165 34.86 36.94 -5.21
CA GLY A 165 34.08 36.73 -6.43
C GLY A 165 33.49 35.32 -6.59
N THR A 166 33.75 34.39 -5.68
CA THR A 166 33.01 33.11 -5.58
C THR A 166 31.95 33.21 -4.48
N THR A 167 30.74 32.76 -4.76
CA THR A 167 29.68 32.60 -3.75
C THR A 167 29.90 31.31 -2.96
N GLY A 168 29.71 31.36 -1.64
CA GLY A 168 29.59 30.15 -0.83
C GLY A 168 28.32 29.38 -1.17
N VAL A 169 28.12 28.21 -0.54
CA VAL A 169 26.93 27.37 -0.73
C VAL A 169 25.64 28.20 -0.65
N GLN A 170 24.78 28.07 -1.66
CA GLN A 170 23.46 28.67 -1.76
C GLN A 170 22.39 27.60 -1.82
N ARG A 171 21.29 27.84 -1.09
CA ARG A 171 20.13 26.96 -1.03
C ARG A 171 18.87 27.77 -1.11
N THR A 172 17.92 27.31 -1.92
CA THR A 172 16.62 27.94 -2.09
C THR A 172 15.57 27.20 -1.26
N PHE A 173 14.59 27.93 -0.73
CA PHE A 173 13.49 27.40 0.06
C PHE A 173 12.16 27.97 -0.45
N LEU A 174 11.15 27.13 -0.58
CA LEU A 174 9.82 27.49 -1.07
C LEU A 174 8.73 26.94 -0.13
N ARG A 175 7.65 27.70 0.06
CA ARG A 175 6.46 27.25 0.78
C ARG A 175 5.24 27.35 -0.12
N VAL A 176 4.60 26.22 -0.36
CA VAL A 176 3.42 26.05 -1.18
C VAL A 176 2.20 25.87 -0.30
N ASN A 177 1.10 26.54 -0.63
CA ASN A 177 -0.20 26.26 -0.05
C ASN A 177 -1.11 25.63 -1.11
N VAL A 178 -1.72 24.50 -0.79
CA VAL A 178 -2.65 23.75 -1.64
C VAL A 178 -4.01 23.74 -0.99
N SER A 179 -5.04 24.02 -1.77
CA SER A 179 -6.43 24.08 -1.30
C SER A 179 -7.41 23.62 -2.37
N GLY A 180 -8.56 23.13 -1.93
CA GLY A 180 -9.65 22.73 -2.81
C GLY A 180 -9.51 21.32 -3.38
N VAL A 181 -8.50 20.52 -3.01
CA VAL A 181 -8.42 19.08 -3.35
C VAL A 181 -9.59 18.33 -2.72
N GLY A 182 -9.89 18.56 -1.44
CA GLY A 182 -10.97 17.89 -0.73
C GLY A 182 -10.76 16.36 -0.66
N PRO A 183 -11.79 15.53 -0.91
CA PRO A 183 -11.69 14.06 -0.82
C PRO A 183 -11.04 13.42 -2.06
N ARG A 184 -10.57 14.22 -3.02
CA ARG A 184 -9.92 13.71 -4.23
C ARG A 184 -8.50 13.26 -3.92
N GLN A 185 -8.05 12.23 -4.62
CA GLN A 185 -6.68 11.75 -4.57
C GLN A 185 -5.82 12.62 -5.49
N VAL A 186 -4.75 13.21 -4.97
CA VAL A 186 -3.77 13.92 -5.79
C VAL A 186 -3.05 12.90 -6.68
N THR A 187 -3.12 13.08 -7.99
CA THR A 187 -2.47 12.21 -8.99
C THR A 187 -1.29 12.87 -9.66
N GLY A 188 -1.11 14.17 -9.46
CA GLY A 188 0.04 14.91 -9.95
C GLY A 188 0.15 16.24 -9.22
N ALA A 189 1.35 16.59 -8.77
CA ALA A 189 1.66 17.93 -8.28
C ALA A 189 3.04 18.33 -8.82
N HIS A 190 3.09 19.47 -9.51
CA HIS A 190 4.28 19.92 -10.23
C HIS A 190 4.64 21.34 -9.78
N LEU A 191 5.85 21.50 -9.23
CA LEU A 191 6.45 22.80 -8.91
C LEU A 191 7.28 23.27 -10.09
N ARG A 192 6.83 24.33 -10.73
CA ARG A 192 7.42 24.88 -11.94
C ARG A 192 8.24 26.12 -11.62
N LEU A 193 9.55 26.05 -11.88
CA LEU A 193 10.50 27.15 -11.69
C LEU A 193 11.09 27.57 -13.04
N GLN A 194 11.22 28.86 -13.29
CA GLN A 194 11.87 29.36 -14.49
C GLN A 194 13.28 29.84 -14.18
N VAL A 195 14.27 29.31 -14.90
CA VAL A 195 15.64 29.83 -14.90
C VAL A 195 15.59 31.28 -15.35
N ALA A 196 16.17 32.17 -14.55
CA ALA A 196 16.09 33.59 -14.77
C ALA A 196 16.68 34.01 -16.12
N LYS A 197 16.10 35.04 -16.75
CA LYS A 197 16.63 35.62 -17.98
C LYS A 197 17.68 36.70 -17.71
N VAL A 198 18.65 36.36 -16.86
CA VAL A 198 19.81 37.21 -16.54
C VAL A 198 21.09 36.51 -16.95
N THR A 199 22.15 37.26 -17.22
CA THR A 199 23.45 36.69 -17.63
C THR A 199 23.94 35.70 -16.56
N ASN A 200 24.41 34.53 -16.99
CA ASN A 200 24.94 33.46 -16.13
C ASN A 200 23.90 32.83 -15.18
N ALA A 201 22.62 32.80 -15.57
CA ALA A 201 21.60 32.06 -14.83
C ALA A 201 21.56 30.55 -15.14
N GLN A 202 22.09 30.16 -16.31
CA GLN A 202 22.23 28.77 -16.73
C GLN A 202 23.26 28.03 -15.88
N SER A 203 23.10 26.72 -15.75
CA SER A 203 24.04 25.86 -15.02
C SER A 203 24.11 24.46 -15.64
N VAL A 204 25.22 23.75 -15.45
CA VAL A 204 25.32 22.31 -15.71
C VAL A 204 24.45 21.45 -14.78
N SER A 205 23.86 22.01 -13.72
CA SER A 205 22.86 21.35 -12.87
C SER A 205 21.79 22.32 -12.37
N GLY A 206 20.52 22.00 -12.60
CA GLY A 206 19.35 22.74 -12.10
C GLY A 206 19.01 22.46 -10.62
N GLY A 207 19.75 21.56 -9.98
CA GLY A 207 19.62 21.26 -8.56
C GLY A 207 18.71 20.09 -8.23
N ARG A 208 18.58 19.82 -6.93
CA ARG A 208 17.82 18.71 -6.33
C ARG A 208 16.79 19.28 -5.37
N LEU A 209 15.54 18.88 -5.55
CA LEU A 209 14.42 19.34 -4.74
C LEU A 209 14.13 18.32 -3.64
N HIS A 210 13.98 18.80 -2.42
CA HIS A 210 13.66 18.02 -1.23
C HIS A 210 12.38 18.57 -0.60
N PRO A 211 11.51 17.75 0.00
CA PRO A 211 10.56 18.27 0.96
C PRO A 211 11.32 18.60 2.25
N ILE A 212 10.80 19.54 3.02
CA ILE A 212 11.27 19.80 4.38
C ILE A 212 10.10 19.78 5.34
N THR A 213 10.30 19.21 6.52
CA THR A 213 9.22 19.11 7.52
C THR A 213 8.93 20.46 8.19
N ASP A 214 9.95 21.29 8.39
CA ASP A 214 9.79 22.60 9.02
C ASP A 214 9.31 23.67 8.03
N CYS A 215 8.02 23.97 8.09
CA CYS A 215 7.37 25.05 7.35
C CYS A 215 7.24 26.38 8.11
N GLY A 216 7.72 26.44 9.36
CA GLY A 216 7.56 27.56 10.28
C GLY A 216 8.46 28.76 10.00
N TRP A 217 9.35 28.67 9.02
CA TRP A 217 10.27 29.74 8.67
C TRP A 217 9.54 30.98 8.11
N ASN A 218 10.14 32.14 8.34
CA ASN A 218 9.65 33.43 7.87
C ASN A 218 10.57 33.99 6.79
N GLU A 219 10.00 34.15 5.60
CA GLU A 219 10.66 34.66 4.40
C GLU A 219 11.48 35.94 4.61
N ARG A 220 10.99 36.86 5.45
CA ARG A 220 11.63 38.17 5.68
C ARG A 220 12.73 38.13 6.73
N THR A 221 12.91 37.02 7.43
CA THR A 221 13.89 36.90 8.52
C THR A 221 14.78 35.66 8.42
N MET A 222 14.52 34.75 7.48
CA MET A 222 15.34 33.56 7.30
C MET A 222 16.74 33.94 6.80
N THR A 223 17.74 33.30 7.36
CA THR A 223 19.16 33.49 7.04
C THR A 223 19.83 32.12 6.97
N TRP A 224 21.10 32.04 6.59
CA TRP A 224 21.83 30.77 6.64
C TRP A 224 21.84 30.15 8.04
N GLN A 225 21.97 30.97 9.08
CA GLN A 225 22.00 30.51 10.47
C GLN A 225 20.65 29.98 10.97
N THR A 226 19.56 30.44 10.38
CA THR A 226 18.19 30.13 10.80
C THR A 226 17.41 29.30 9.79
N GLN A 227 18.08 28.80 8.74
CA GLN A 227 17.45 27.95 7.74
C GLN A 227 16.98 26.64 8.38
N PRO A 228 15.82 26.09 7.97
CA PRO A 228 15.39 24.78 8.40
C PRO A 228 16.34 23.69 7.88
N PRO A 229 16.44 22.54 8.55
CA PRO A 229 17.18 21.40 8.04
C PRO A 229 16.55 20.89 6.74
N ILE A 230 17.40 20.42 5.82
CA ILE A 230 16.96 19.68 4.63
C ILE A 230 16.94 18.20 5.03
N ASP A 231 15.78 17.75 5.51
CA ASP A 231 15.59 16.44 6.15
C ASP A 231 14.82 15.43 5.30
N GLY A 232 14.11 15.90 4.27
CA GLY A 232 13.44 15.04 3.31
C GLY A 232 14.38 14.46 2.25
N ALA A 233 14.00 13.29 1.73
CA ALA A 233 14.66 12.67 0.59
C ALA A 233 14.52 13.53 -0.68
N VAL A 234 15.41 13.35 -1.65
CA VAL A 234 15.31 14.03 -2.95
C VAL A 234 14.04 13.56 -3.66
N LEU A 235 13.15 14.48 -4.04
CA LEU A 235 11.96 14.20 -4.87
C LEU A 235 12.31 14.21 -6.35
N ALA A 236 13.15 15.15 -6.76
CA ALA A 236 13.50 15.37 -8.15
C ALA A 236 14.91 15.95 -8.27
N THR A 237 15.65 15.50 -9.28
CA THR A 237 16.96 16.06 -9.66
C THR A 237 16.89 16.58 -11.08
N THR A 238 17.32 17.82 -11.29
CA THR A 238 17.38 18.43 -12.61
C THR A 238 18.83 18.50 -13.11
N GLY A 239 19.06 18.00 -14.33
CA GLY A 239 20.34 18.10 -15.04
C GLY A 239 20.65 19.52 -15.51
N ALA A 240 21.41 19.67 -16.60
CA ALA A 240 21.77 21.00 -17.12
C ALA A 240 20.54 21.84 -17.49
N VAL A 241 20.60 23.12 -17.13
CA VAL A 241 19.51 24.08 -17.36
C VAL A 241 20.00 25.30 -18.11
N ALA A 242 19.20 25.75 -19.08
CA ALA A 242 19.48 26.91 -19.93
C ALA A 242 18.76 28.16 -19.45
N GLN A 243 19.29 29.33 -19.80
CA GLN A 243 18.70 30.63 -19.48
C GLN A 243 17.26 30.72 -20.01
N GLY A 244 16.31 31.11 -19.15
CA GLY A 244 14.89 31.22 -19.51
C GLY A 244 14.14 29.89 -19.63
N GLN A 245 14.83 28.74 -19.48
CA GLN A 245 14.20 27.42 -19.46
C GLN A 245 13.24 27.34 -18.28
N VAL A 246 12.09 26.71 -18.52
CA VAL A 246 11.18 26.36 -17.44
C VAL A 246 11.43 24.91 -17.05
N VAL A 247 11.67 24.71 -15.76
CA VAL A 247 11.95 23.41 -15.14
C VAL A 247 10.73 23.01 -14.33
N ASP A 248 10.37 21.75 -14.44
CA ASP A 248 9.23 21.16 -13.75
C ASP A 248 9.76 20.12 -12.76
N PHE A 249 9.48 20.32 -11.48
CA PHE A 249 9.82 19.38 -10.42
C PHE A 249 8.57 18.64 -9.99
N ASP A 250 8.57 17.32 -10.12
CA ASP A 250 7.51 16.48 -9.58
C ASP A 250 7.57 16.49 -8.05
N VAL A 251 6.49 16.94 -7.43
CA VAL A 251 6.29 17.00 -5.97
C VAL A 251 5.05 16.21 -5.55
N THR A 252 4.53 15.35 -6.42
CA THR A 252 3.27 14.59 -6.21
C THR A 252 3.29 13.83 -4.89
N SER A 253 4.37 13.11 -4.60
CA SER A 253 4.52 12.32 -3.38
C SER A 253 4.57 13.15 -2.09
N ALA A 254 4.89 14.44 -2.18
CA ALA A 254 4.95 15.36 -1.04
C ALA A 254 3.62 16.12 -0.82
N VAL A 255 2.67 16.03 -1.74
CA VAL A 255 1.40 16.78 -1.73
C VAL A 255 0.21 15.80 -1.74
N PRO A 256 -0.15 15.18 -0.60
CA PRO A 256 -1.27 14.24 -0.53
C PRO A 256 -2.66 14.91 -0.62
N GLY A 257 -2.77 16.22 -0.38
CA GLY A 257 -4.04 16.92 -0.39
C GLY A 257 -3.95 18.39 -0.01
N ASP A 258 -5.01 18.93 0.59
CA ASP A 258 -5.04 20.31 1.08
C ASP A 258 -4.06 20.49 2.25
N GLY A 259 -3.27 21.56 2.22
CA GLY A 259 -2.25 21.80 3.24
C GLY A 259 -1.12 22.74 2.80
N VAL A 260 -0.17 22.94 3.72
CA VAL A 260 1.04 23.73 3.49
C VAL A 260 2.23 22.77 3.37
N TYR A 261 3.00 22.93 2.30
CA TYR A 261 4.15 22.07 1.97
C TYR A 261 5.37 22.93 1.73
N CYS A 262 6.53 22.48 2.22
CA CYS A 262 7.77 23.24 2.09
C CYS A 262 8.84 22.41 1.40
N PHE A 263 9.64 23.11 0.62
CA PHE A 263 10.67 22.50 -0.20
C PHE A 263 11.98 23.24 -0.06
N ALA A 264 13.07 22.51 -0.18
CA ALA A 264 14.41 23.05 -0.34
C ALA A 264 14.98 22.61 -1.67
N LEU A 265 15.61 23.52 -2.40
CA LEU A 265 16.38 23.23 -3.60
C LEU A 265 17.85 23.45 -3.26
N ASP A 266 18.66 22.41 -3.43
CA ASP A 266 20.11 22.45 -3.31
C ASP A 266 20.78 22.02 -4.62
N THR A 267 22.11 21.98 -4.64
CA THR A 267 22.86 21.40 -5.77
C THR A 267 24.17 20.82 -5.27
N LEU A 268 24.74 19.90 -6.05
CA LEU A 268 26.12 19.43 -5.87
C LEU A 268 27.11 20.21 -6.76
N SER A 269 26.60 20.97 -7.72
CA SER A 269 27.40 21.74 -8.67
C SER A 269 27.87 23.06 -8.07
N THR A 270 29.12 23.42 -8.34
CA THR A 270 29.66 24.78 -8.06
C THR A 270 29.32 25.79 -9.16
N ASP A 271 28.63 25.35 -10.22
CA ASP A 271 28.10 26.21 -11.27
C ASP A 271 26.69 26.65 -10.86
N SER A 272 26.52 27.93 -10.51
CA SER A 272 25.30 28.44 -9.89
C SER A 272 24.12 28.42 -10.87
N ALA A 273 22.97 27.93 -10.42
CA ALA A 273 21.70 28.08 -11.14
C ALA A 273 20.85 29.17 -10.49
N LEU A 274 20.30 30.08 -11.32
CA LEU A 274 19.45 31.18 -10.85
C LEU A 274 18.02 31.01 -11.37
N TYR A 275 17.05 31.01 -10.47
CA TYR A 275 15.62 30.92 -10.78
C TYR A 275 14.91 32.22 -10.44
N ASN A 276 13.79 32.50 -11.11
CA ASN A 276 12.94 33.62 -10.72
C ASN A 276 12.22 33.31 -9.40
N SER A 277 12.22 34.27 -8.48
CA SER A 277 11.42 34.25 -7.24
C SER A 277 9.98 34.70 -7.48
N ARG A 278 9.16 34.64 -6.43
CA ARG A 278 7.83 35.25 -6.34
C ARG A 278 7.86 36.78 -6.51
N GLU A 279 8.96 37.44 -6.16
CA GLU A 279 9.17 38.89 -6.29
C GLU A 279 9.53 39.29 -7.73
N ALA A 280 9.88 38.34 -8.60
CA ALA A 280 10.14 38.61 -10.01
C ALA A 280 8.91 39.18 -10.73
N THR A 281 9.09 40.01 -11.74
CA THR A 281 7.95 40.57 -12.50
C THR A 281 7.31 39.58 -13.46
N VAL A 282 8.09 38.60 -13.93
CA VAL A 282 7.67 37.55 -14.88
C VAL A 282 8.29 36.22 -14.49
N GLY A 283 7.69 35.12 -14.94
CA GLY A 283 8.28 33.79 -14.73
C GLY A 283 8.31 33.33 -13.28
N LYS A 284 7.41 33.86 -12.44
CA LYS A 284 7.28 33.49 -11.03
C LYS A 284 7.08 31.98 -10.87
N PRO A 285 7.48 31.41 -9.72
CA PRO A 285 7.16 30.04 -9.36
C PRO A 285 5.66 29.75 -9.49
N GLN A 286 5.33 28.59 -10.08
CA GLN A 286 3.96 28.13 -10.26
C GLN A 286 3.82 26.71 -9.72
N VAL A 287 2.62 26.37 -9.23
CA VAL A 287 2.30 25.01 -8.82
C VAL A 287 1.02 24.57 -9.50
N ALA A 288 1.06 23.40 -10.13
CA ALA A 288 -0.12 22.76 -10.71
C ALA A 288 -0.40 21.48 -9.93
N VAL A 289 -1.66 21.28 -9.53
CA VAL A 289 -2.11 20.07 -8.83
C VAL A 289 -3.27 19.46 -9.60
N THR A 290 -3.13 18.19 -9.93
CA THR A 290 -4.15 17.34 -10.54
C THR A 290 -4.63 16.37 -9.48
N ALA A 291 -5.95 16.28 -9.32
CA ALA A 291 -6.55 15.35 -8.39
C ALA A 291 -7.76 14.68 -9.05
N VAL A 292 -7.91 13.38 -8.83
CA VAL A 292 -9.02 12.58 -9.33
C VAL A 292 -9.86 12.10 -8.17
N CYS A 293 -11.13 11.85 -8.45
CA CYS A 293 -11.96 11.15 -7.49
C CYS A 293 -11.51 9.68 -7.41
N PRO A 294 -11.34 9.13 -6.20
CA PRO A 294 -10.95 7.73 -6.03
C PRO A 294 -11.95 6.76 -6.70
N CYS A 295 -13.23 7.12 -6.68
CA CYS A 295 -14.27 6.60 -7.56
C CYS A 295 -14.52 7.59 -8.69
N GLY A 296 -14.56 7.18 -9.96
CA GLY A 296 -14.75 8.08 -11.12
C GLY A 296 -15.97 9.04 -11.01
N PRO A 297 -16.19 9.94 -11.99
CA PRO A 297 -17.25 10.94 -11.91
C PRO A 297 -18.58 10.27 -11.53
N GLY A 298 -19.15 10.70 -10.40
CA GLY A 298 -20.23 9.99 -9.74
C GLY A 298 -21.34 9.60 -10.72
N PRO A 299 -21.75 8.33 -10.79
CA PRO A 299 -22.83 7.94 -11.67
C PRO A 299 -24.14 8.49 -11.12
N THR A 300 -24.73 9.49 -11.79
CA THR A 300 -26.16 9.76 -11.69
C THR A 300 -26.90 8.64 -12.40
N THR A 301 -27.28 7.57 -11.70
CA THR A 301 -28.27 6.60 -12.20
C THR A 301 -28.90 5.81 -11.07
N THR A 302 -30.19 6.06 -10.86
CA THR A 302 -31.18 5.18 -10.24
C THR A 302 -31.20 3.81 -10.92
N THR A 303 -31.05 2.72 -10.15
CA THR A 303 -31.50 1.40 -10.60
C THR A 303 -31.83 0.46 -9.44
N THR A 304 -33.10 0.06 -9.36
CA THR A 304 -33.64 -1.14 -8.71
C THR A 304 -33.19 -2.40 -9.45
N THR A 305 -32.59 -3.38 -8.78
CA THR A 305 -32.72 -4.82 -9.12
C THR A 305 -32.24 -5.77 -8.02
N ALA A 306 -32.74 -7.01 -8.11
CA ALA A 306 -32.96 -8.06 -7.10
C ALA A 306 -31.72 -8.82 -6.54
N PRO A 307 -31.87 -9.62 -5.46
CA PRO A 307 -30.78 -10.25 -4.72
C PRO A 307 -30.19 -11.50 -5.39
N PRO A 308 -28.88 -11.78 -5.28
CA PRO A 308 -28.29 -13.06 -5.66
C PRO A 308 -28.25 -14.07 -4.51
N ALA A 309 -28.27 -15.35 -4.90
CA ALA A 309 -28.28 -16.56 -4.05
C ALA A 309 -26.93 -16.79 -3.32
N PRO A 310 -26.90 -17.59 -2.23
CA PRO A 310 -25.72 -17.70 -1.37
C PRO A 310 -24.65 -18.62 -1.98
N THR A 311 -23.40 -18.21 -1.85
CA THR A 311 -22.22 -19.06 -2.10
C THR A 311 -21.40 -19.15 -0.82
N THR A 312 -21.21 -20.37 -0.34
CA THR A 312 -20.34 -20.70 0.79
C THR A 312 -18.87 -20.55 0.38
N THR A 313 -18.08 -19.81 1.16
CA THR A 313 -16.64 -19.70 0.95
C THR A 313 -15.92 -20.12 2.23
N THR A 314 -15.16 -21.22 2.13
CA THR A 314 -14.26 -21.73 3.16
C THR A 314 -13.00 -20.87 3.19
N THR A 315 -12.72 -20.20 4.30
CA THR A 315 -11.53 -19.35 4.47
C THR A 315 -10.28 -20.17 4.76
N LEU A 316 -9.34 -20.19 3.81
CA LEU A 316 -7.96 -20.65 3.98
C LEU A 316 -7.09 -19.54 4.60
N PRO A 317 -5.93 -19.86 5.21
CA PRO A 317 -5.03 -18.87 5.82
C PRO A 317 -4.55 -17.85 4.79
N VAL A 318 -4.47 -16.57 5.19
CA VAL A 318 -3.92 -15.49 4.36
C VAL A 318 -2.49 -15.84 3.96
N ALA A 319 -2.27 -16.06 2.66
CA ALA A 319 -0.93 -16.26 2.12
C ALA A 319 -0.11 -14.98 2.33
N ALA A 320 1.15 -15.12 2.77
CA ALA A 320 2.06 -13.99 2.86
C ALA A 320 2.19 -13.30 1.49
N ALA A 321 2.27 -11.96 1.49
CA ALA A 321 2.47 -11.18 0.26
C ALA A 321 3.76 -11.62 -0.44
N VAL A 322 3.66 -12.00 -1.71
CA VAL A 322 4.78 -12.43 -2.55
C VAL A 322 4.85 -11.55 -3.78
N GLY A 323 6.02 -10.96 -4.02
CA GLY A 323 6.38 -10.34 -5.30
C GLY A 323 7.30 -11.27 -6.08
N THR A 324 6.96 -11.55 -7.33
CA THR A 324 7.75 -12.40 -8.23
C THR A 324 8.05 -11.69 -9.53
N VAL A 325 9.30 -11.74 -10.00
CA VAL A 325 9.62 -11.34 -11.37
C VAL A 325 9.22 -12.50 -12.28
N VAL A 326 8.17 -12.31 -13.07
CA VAL A 326 7.56 -13.36 -13.91
C VAL A 326 8.07 -13.34 -15.35
N ALA A 327 8.66 -12.23 -15.78
CA ALA A 327 9.35 -12.12 -17.06
C ALA A 327 10.40 -11.00 -17.00
N ASP A 328 11.51 -11.17 -17.71
CA ASP A 328 12.47 -10.11 -18.00
C ASP A 328 13.10 -10.29 -19.39
N THR A 329 13.51 -9.18 -19.99
CA THR A 329 14.20 -9.21 -21.29
C THR A 329 14.91 -7.89 -21.51
N TYR A 330 15.72 -7.81 -22.54
CA TYR A 330 16.24 -6.54 -23.03
C TYR A 330 16.09 -6.46 -24.55
N VAL A 331 16.18 -5.25 -25.06
CA VAL A 331 16.15 -4.94 -26.49
C VAL A 331 17.38 -4.13 -26.85
N GLN A 332 17.80 -4.20 -28.11
CA GLN A 332 18.96 -3.47 -28.61
C GLN A 332 18.62 -2.76 -29.92
N SER A 333 18.99 -1.49 -30.06
CA SER A 333 18.61 -0.68 -31.22
C SER A 333 19.30 -1.08 -32.52
N ASP A 334 20.48 -1.67 -32.44
CA ASP A 334 21.28 -2.19 -33.55
C ASP A 334 20.91 -3.62 -33.98
N LEU A 335 20.18 -4.34 -33.13
CA LEU A 335 19.57 -5.64 -33.45
C LEU A 335 18.04 -5.58 -33.35
N PRO A 336 17.37 -4.74 -34.16
CA PRO A 336 16.02 -4.28 -33.84
C PRO A 336 14.91 -5.34 -33.97
N THR A 337 15.21 -6.47 -34.59
CA THR A 337 14.31 -7.61 -34.79
C THR A 337 14.69 -8.84 -33.96
N THR A 338 15.76 -8.75 -33.16
CA THR A 338 16.24 -9.87 -32.35
C THR A 338 15.55 -9.87 -31.00
N ASN A 339 15.11 -11.05 -30.56
CA ASN A 339 14.59 -11.26 -29.22
C ASN A 339 15.70 -11.77 -28.30
N PHE A 340 15.75 -11.25 -27.07
CA PHE A 340 16.75 -11.63 -26.08
C PHE A 340 16.14 -12.18 -24.78
N GLY A 341 14.84 -12.48 -24.72
CA GLY A 341 14.17 -12.91 -23.49
C GLY A 341 14.48 -14.33 -23.01
N THR A 342 15.50 -14.97 -23.60
CA THR A 342 16.05 -16.24 -23.11
C THR A 342 17.51 -16.12 -22.68
N LYS A 343 18.07 -14.90 -22.72
CA LYS A 343 19.47 -14.65 -22.37
C LYS A 343 19.62 -14.64 -20.86
N PRO A 344 20.71 -15.19 -20.32
CA PRO A 344 20.94 -15.28 -18.87
C PRO A 344 21.32 -13.93 -18.20
N GLN A 345 21.40 -12.87 -19.00
CA GLN A 345 21.83 -11.54 -18.60
C GLN A 345 21.00 -10.51 -19.36
N ILE A 346 20.68 -9.43 -18.67
CA ILE A 346 19.93 -8.27 -19.16
C ILE A 346 20.84 -7.04 -19.08
N PHE A 347 20.71 -6.16 -20.06
CA PHE A 347 21.66 -5.08 -20.27
C PHE A 347 20.95 -3.73 -20.35
N VAL A 348 21.65 -2.70 -19.87
CA VAL A 348 21.22 -1.31 -19.95
C VAL A 348 22.41 -0.46 -20.41
N ASP A 349 22.25 0.22 -21.55
CA ASP A 349 23.32 0.94 -22.24
C ASP A 349 22.74 2.05 -23.12
N ASN A 350 23.34 3.24 -23.14
CA ASN A 350 23.02 4.32 -24.09
C ASN A 350 24.01 4.35 -25.26
N GLY A 351 24.56 3.19 -25.61
CA GLY A 351 25.60 3.01 -26.61
C GLY A 351 25.21 3.48 -28.01
N VAL A 352 26.23 3.80 -28.81
CA VAL A 352 26.09 4.14 -30.21
C VAL A 352 26.71 3.05 -31.07
N ALA A 353 25.91 2.50 -32.00
CA ALA A 353 26.33 1.44 -32.93
C ALA A 353 27.24 1.99 -34.04
N SER A 354 28.37 2.58 -33.65
CA SER A 354 29.29 3.25 -34.57
C SER A 354 30.45 2.34 -35.02
N ASN A 355 30.76 1.25 -34.30
CA ASN A 355 31.87 0.34 -34.59
C ASN A 355 31.52 -1.17 -34.38
N PRO A 356 32.28 -2.09 -35.01
CA PRO A 356 32.20 -3.53 -34.69
C PRO A 356 32.65 -3.78 -33.25
N GLY A 357 31.75 -4.31 -32.40
CA GLY A 357 32.01 -4.58 -30.99
C GLY A 357 31.44 -3.54 -30.02
N THR A 358 30.85 -2.44 -30.52
CA THR A 358 30.00 -1.54 -29.72
C THR A 358 28.54 -1.89 -29.97
N THR A 359 27.74 -1.93 -28.91
CA THR A 359 26.29 -2.15 -29.02
C THR A 359 25.53 -0.83 -29.18
N GLY A 360 24.34 -0.90 -29.77
CA GLY A 360 23.40 0.22 -29.77
C GLY A 360 22.80 0.46 -28.38
N VAL A 361 21.79 1.32 -28.32
CA VAL A 361 21.02 1.58 -27.10
C VAL A 361 20.32 0.30 -26.65
N GLN A 362 20.36 0.02 -25.36
CA GLN A 362 19.80 -1.16 -24.73
C GLN A 362 18.91 -0.78 -23.57
N HIS A 363 17.69 -1.29 -23.59
CA HIS A 363 16.72 -1.12 -22.51
C HIS A 363 16.36 -2.50 -21.96
N THR A 364 16.31 -2.60 -20.64
CA THR A 364 15.79 -3.78 -19.94
C THR A 364 14.32 -3.59 -19.64
N PHE A 365 13.54 -4.67 -19.65
CA PHE A 365 12.12 -4.69 -19.29
C PHE A 365 11.87 -5.83 -18.30
N LEU A 366 11.10 -5.58 -17.24
CA LEU A 366 10.73 -6.57 -16.24
C LEU A 366 9.22 -6.55 -16.02
N ARG A 367 8.63 -7.72 -15.74
CA ARG A 367 7.25 -7.86 -15.29
C ARG A 367 7.21 -8.55 -13.96
N VAL A 368 6.54 -7.92 -13.01
CA VAL A 368 6.39 -8.37 -11.64
C VAL A 368 4.93 -8.76 -11.41
N SER A 369 4.71 -9.93 -10.82
CA SER A 369 3.41 -10.34 -10.29
C SER A 369 3.46 -10.26 -8.76
N VAL A 370 2.50 -9.54 -8.19
CA VAL A 370 2.29 -9.43 -6.74
C VAL A 370 0.98 -10.10 -6.37
N SER A 371 1.01 -10.93 -5.34
CA SER A 371 -0.16 -11.61 -4.79
C SER A 371 -0.06 -11.75 -3.28
N GLY A 372 -1.18 -11.86 -2.57
CA GLY A 372 -1.20 -12.09 -1.12
C GLY A 372 -1.05 -10.81 -0.28
N VAL A 373 -1.09 -9.63 -0.89
CA VAL A 373 -1.22 -8.35 -0.18
C VAL A 373 -2.62 -8.22 0.42
N GLY A 374 -3.66 -8.65 -0.32
CA GLY A 374 -5.03 -8.68 0.18
C GLY A 374 -5.53 -7.29 0.63
N PRO A 375 -6.09 -7.15 1.86
CA PRO A 375 -6.60 -5.87 2.37
C PRO A 375 -5.50 -4.93 2.88
N SER A 376 -4.28 -5.44 3.10
CA SER A 376 -3.13 -4.65 3.51
C SER A 376 -2.65 -3.77 2.36
N HIS A 377 -1.81 -2.78 2.66
CA HIS A 377 -1.19 -1.93 1.64
C HIS A 377 0.33 -2.13 1.61
N VAL A 378 0.92 -1.98 0.43
CA VAL A 378 2.37 -2.07 0.26
C VAL A 378 3.02 -0.78 0.78
N THR A 379 3.83 -0.89 1.82
CA THR A 379 4.61 0.23 2.38
C THR A 379 6.04 0.28 1.86
N GLY A 380 6.49 -0.78 1.19
CA GLY A 380 7.79 -0.85 0.55
C GLY A 380 7.81 -1.95 -0.51
N ALA A 381 8.27 -1.64 -1.72
CA ALA A 381 8.55 -2.62 -2.75
C ALA A 381 9.91 -2.32 -3.37
N HIS A 382 10.88 -3.20 -3.10
CA HIS A 382 12.23 -3.06 -3.58
C HIS A 382 12.55 -4.14 -4.60
N LEU A 383 12.76 -3.74 -5.86
CA LEU A 383 13.21 -4.61 -6.92
C LEU A 383 14.74 -4.72 -6.85
N LYS A 384 15.21 -5.90 -6.45
CA LYS A 384 16.63 -6.23 -6.29
C LYS A 384 17.15 -6.90 -7.56
N LEU A 385 18.16 -6.31 -8.19
CA LEU A 385 18.87 -6.90 -9.32
C LEU A 385 20.34 -7.04 -8.95
N GLN A 386 20.92 -8.23 -9.08
CA GLN A 386 22.36 -8.37 -8.90
C GLN A 386 23.09 -7.97 -10.18
N VAL A 387 24.02 -7.03 -10.06
CA VAL A 387 24.99 -6.73 -11.12
C VAL A 387 25.80 -7.99 -11.36
N ALA A 388 25.83 -8.46 -12.60
CA ALA A 388 26.48 -9.72 -12.95
C ALA A 388 27.93 -9.72 -12.44
N ASN A 389 28.36 -10.84 -11.86
CA ASN A 389 29.72 -10.97 -11.36
C ASN A 389 30.66 -11.44 -12.47
N VAL A 390 30.67 -10.70 -13.58
CA VAL A 390 31.58 -10.92 -14.71
C VAL A 390 32.31 -9.61 -15.05
N THR A 391 33.48 -9.72 -15.68
CA THR A 391 34.33 -8.57 -16.02
C THR A 391 33.52 -7.51 -16.78
N ASN A 392 33.68 -6.24 -16.37
CA ASN A 392 33.01 -5.07 -16.96
C ASN A 392 31.47 -5.07 -16.87
N SER A 393 30.89 -5.66 -15.82
CA SER A 393 29.43 -5.56 -15.58
C SER A 393 29.01 -4.33 -14.77
N GLY A 394 29.95 -3.72 -14.05
CA GLY A 394 29.72 -2.49 -13.31
C GLY A 394 29.76 -1.28 -14.23
N SER A 395 29.08 -0.22 -13.84
CA SER A 395 28.96 1.03 -14.60
C SER A 395 29.00 2.23 -13.68
N VAL A 396 29.32 3.39 -14.23
CA VAL A 396 29.15 4.70 -13.56
C VAL A 396 27.69 5.01 -13.18
N THR A 397 26.71 4.26 -13.68
CA THR A 397 25.31 4.31 -13.24
C THR A 397 24.64 2.93 -13.33
N GLY A 398 23.80 2.59 -12.36
CA GLY A 398 22.95 1.40 -12.43
C GLY A 398 21.73 1.56 -13.37
N GLY A 399 21.51 2.75 -13.94
CA GLY A 399 20.35 3.06 -14.78
C GLY A 399 19.17 3.67 -14.01
N SER A 400 18.16 4.08 -14.77
CA SER A 400 16.89 4.61 -14.27
C SER A 400 15.80 3.60 -14.51
N ILE A 401 15.05 3.23 -13.47
CA ILE A 401 13.89 2.36 -13.59
C ILE A 401 12.61 3.19 -13.74
N HIS A 402 11.73 2.77 -14.62
CA HIS A 402 10.46 3.41 -14.94
C HIS A 402 9.34 2.39 -14.79
N ALA A 403 8.17 2.81 -14.28
CA ALA A 403 6.95 2.06 -14.53
C ALA A 403 6.55 2.24 -16.00
N ILE A 404 6.05 1.19 -16.65
CA ILE A 404 5.50 1.30 -18.01
C ILE A 404 4.04 0.88 -18.04
N SER A 405 3.22 1.60 -18.81
CA SER A 405 1.76 1.37 -18.83
C SER A 405 1.39 0.07 -19.55
N ASN A 406 2.17 -0.33 -20.56
CA ASN A 406 1.87 -1.50 -21.38
C ASN A 406 2.58 -2.76 -20.86
N CYS A 407 1.81 -3.61 -20.17
CA CYS A 407 2.25 -4.92 -19.68
C CYS A 407 2.02 -6.11 -20.61
N SER A 408 1.46 -5.88 -21.80
CA SER A 408 1.02 -6.94 -22.72
C SER A 408 2.13 -7.55 -23.56
N TRP A 409 3.39 -7.14 -23.36
CA TRP A 409 4.53 -7.67 -24.08
C TRP A 409 4.80 -9.14 -23.72
N ASN A 410 5.38 -9.87 -24.67
CA ASN A 410 5.77 -11.26 -24.48
C ASN A 410 7.30 -11.38 -24.55
N GLU A 411 7.88 -11.84 -23.45
CA GLU A 411 9.30 -12.05 -23.24
C GLU A 411 10.01 -12.78 -24.38
N LEU A 412 9.37 -13.81 -24.94
CA LEU A 412 9.92 -14.66 -25.98
C LEU A 412 9.79 -14.09 -27.41
N THR A 413 9.08 -12.97 -27.57
CA THR A 413 8.83 -12.37 -28.89
C THR A 413 9.11 -10.87 -28.96
N MET A 414 9.39 -10.21 -27.83
CA MET A 414 9.68 -8.77 -27.80
C MET A 414 11.01 -8.47 -28.48
N THR A 415 11.03 -7.40 -29.27
CA THR A 415 12.21 -6.89 -29.98
C THR A 415 12.24 -5.38 -29.82
N TRP A 416 13.31 -4.70 -30.26
CA TRP A 416 13.36 -3.23 -30.25
C TRP A 416 12.16 -2.60 -30.97
N ASN A 417 11.75 -3.18 -32.11
CA ASN A 417 10.64 -2.66 -32.92
C ASN A 417 9.27 -2.87 -32.27
N THR A 418 9.15 -3.81 -31.33
CA THR A 418 7.89 -4.15 -30.66
C THR A 418 7.88 -3.84 -29.17
N GLN A 419 8.96 -3.22 -28.66
CA GLN A 419 9.08 -2.87 -27.25
C GLN A 419 7.96 -1.88 -26.84
N PRO A 420 7.43 -2.00 -25.63
CA PRO A 420 6.60 -0.96 -25.04
C PRO A 420 7.33 0.39 -25.02
N ALA A 421 6.57 1.49 -25.10
CA ALA A 421 7.11 2.79 -24.79
C ALA A 421 7.53 2.85 -23.31
N ILE A 422 8.67 3.46 -23.02
CA ILE A 422 9.07 3.84 -21.66
C ILE A 422 8.36 5.17 -21.38
N ASP A 423 7.13 5.08 -20.90
CA ASP A 423 6.17 6.18 -20.83
C ASP A 423 5.92 6.72 -19.42
N GLY A 424 6.32 5.99 -18.39
CA GLY A 424 6.29 6.47 -17.00
C GLY A 424 7.57 7.21 -16.60
N PRO A 425 7.49 8.04 -15.54
CA PRO A 425 8.68 8.70 -14.99
C PRO A 425 9.64 7.68 -14.39
N ALA A 426 10.91 8.09 -14.24
CA ALA A 426 11.88 7.31 -13.49
C ALA A 426 11.44 7.27 -12.01
N LEU A 427 11.24 6.07 -11.47
CA LEU A 427 10.92 5.83 -10.06
C LEU A 427 12.19 5.92 -9.19
N ALA A 428 13.31 5.44 -9.74
CA ALA A 428 14.62 5.52 -9.10
C ALA A 428 15.73 5.54 -10.16
N THR A 429 16.78 6.32 -9.92
CA THR A 429 18.01 6.32 -10.73
C THR A 429 19.17 5.97 -9.82
N LEU A 430 19.89 4.89 -10.15
CA LEU A 430 21.02 4.44 -9.35
C LEU A 430 22.31 5.12 -9.81
N GLY A 431 23.14 5.49 -8.83
CA GLY A 431 24.52 5.92 -9.06
C GLY A 431 25.41 4.76 -9.52
N ALA A 432 26.72 4.93 -9.41
CA ALA A 432 27.69 3.90 -9.82
C ALA A 432 27.45 2.56 -9.11
N VAL A 433 27.56 1.48 -9.87
CA VAL A 433 27.38 0.12 -9.38
C VAL A 433 28.57 -0.76 -9.77
N ALA A 434 28.97 -1.65 -8.88
CA ALA A 434 30.10 -2.57 -9.08
C ALA A 434 29.64 -3.99 -9.41
N ALA A 435 30.49 -4.76 -10.09
CA ALA A 435 30.23 -6.18 -10.36
C ALA A 435 29.95 -6.97 -9.06
N GLY A 436 28.89 -7.79 -9.07
CA GLY A 436 28.44 -8.55 -7.91
C GLY A 436 27.60 -7.77 -6.88
N GLN A 437 27.50 -6.44 -7.00
CA GLN A 437 26.66 -5.61 -6.13
C GLN A 437 25.18 -5.93 -6.33
N LEU A 438 24.42 -5.95 -5.24
CA LEU A 438 22.96 -5.96 -5.31
C LEU A 438 22.46 -4.53 -5.50
N ALA A 439 21.98 -4.23 -6.70
CA ALA A 439 21.29 -3.00 -7.01
C ALA A 439 19.86 -3.07 -6.45
N ASP A 440 19.40 -1.96 -5.89
CA ASP A 440 18.16 -1.86 -5.15
C ASP A 440 17.34 -0.71 -5.69
N PHE A 441 16.36 -1.05 -6.52
CA PHE A 441 15.42 -0.07 -7.06
C PHE A 441 14.19 -0.01 -6.17
N ASP A 442 13.97 1.15 -5.56
CA ASP A 442 12.71 1.43 -4.89
C ASP A 442 11.62 1.63 -5.95
N VAL A 443 10.71 0.66 -6.03
CA VAL A 443 9.54 0.68 -6.93
C VAL A 443 8.23 0.74 -6.15
N THR A 444 8.30 1.08 -4.86
CA THR A 444 7.14 1.22 -3.97
C THR A 444 6.01 2.03 -4.59
N PRO A 445 6.26 3.18 -5.25
CA PRO A 445 5.18 4.00 -5.83
C PRO A 445 4.40 3.31 -6.95
N ALA A 446 4.97 2.27 -7.58
CA ALA A 446 4.38 1.58 -8.72
C ALA A 446 3.63 0.29 -8.35
N ILE A 447 3.75 -0.18 -7.10
CA ILE A 447 3.16 -1.44 -6.62
C ILE A 447 2.21 -1.13 -5.45
N PRO A 448 0.96 -0.73 -5.70
CA PRO A 448 -0.01 -0.44 -4.65
C PRO A 448 -0.60 -1.68 -3.95
N GLY A 449 -0.53 -2.87 -4.57
CA GLY A 449 -1.16 -4.08 -4.02
C GLY A 449 -1.00 -5.31 -4.91
N ASP A 450 -1.98 -6.22 -4.88
CA ASP A 450 -2.01 -7.39 -5.75
C ASP A 450 -2.23 -7.00 -7.21
N GLY A 451 -1.44 -7.56 -8.12
CA GLY A 451 -1.51 -7.20 -9.53
C GLY A 451 -0.27 -7.58 -10.34
N VAL A 452 -0.26 -7.16 -11.60
CA VAL A 452 0.87 -7.31 -12.51
C VAL A 452 1.38 -5.92 -12.87
N TYR A 453 2.68 -5.70 -12.65
CA TYR A 453 3.35 -4.42 -12.84
C TYR A 453 4.52 -4.60 -13.80
N CYS A 454 4.77 -3.61 -14.65
CA CYS A 454 5.84 -3.69 -15.63
C CYS A 454 6.76 -2.49 -15.51
N PHE A 455 8.04 -2.78 -15.70
CA PHE A 455 9.11 -1.82 -15.53
C PHE A 455 10.01 -1.85 -16.77
N ALA A 456 10.62 -0.72 -17.05
CA ALA A 456 11.74 -0.62 -17.96
C ALA A 456 12.92 0.04 -17.25
N ILE A 457 14.14 -0.33 -17.62
CA ILE A 457 15.36 0.32 -17.16
C ILE A 457 16.08 0.86 -18.39
N ASP A 458 16.30 2.16 -18.40
CA ASP A 458 17.13 2.86 -19.38
C ASP A 458 18.35 3.50 -18.71
N THR A 459 19.19 4.13 -19.51
CA THR A 459 20.32 4.91 -19.00
C THR A 459 20.69 5.99 -19.98
N VAL A 460 21.38 7.02 -19.47
CA VAL A 460 22.06 8.03 -20.31
C VAL A 460 23.53 7.68 -20.54
N SER A 461 24.07 6.70 -19.80
CA SER A 461 25.47 6.29 -19.86
C SER A 461 25.75 5.34 -21.00
N THR A 462 26.83 5.58 -21.73
CA THR A 462 27.38 4.62 -22.72
C THR A 462 28.27 3.55 -22.08
N ASP A 463 28.46 3.61 -20.76
CA ASP A 463 29.13 2.58 -19.98
C ASP A 463 28.06 1.59 -19.50
N SER A 464 28.05 0.40 -20.08
CA SER A 464 26.94 -0.55 -19.91
C SER A 464 26.95 -1.18 -18.52
N VAL A 465 25.75 -1.35 -17.96
CA VAL A 465 25.55 -2.19 -16.76
C VAL A 465 24.88 -3.49 -17.17
N ILE A 466 25.35 -4.59 -16.56
CA ILE A 466 24.85 -5.94 -16.84
C ILE A 466 24.26 -6.50 -15.55
N TYR A 467 22.99 -6.89 -15.59
CA TYR A 467 22.31 -7.57 -14.49
C TYR A 467 22.06 -9.03 -14.82
N ASN A 468 21.99 -9.88 -13.79
CA ASN A 468 21.55 -11.26 -13.96
C ASN A 468 20.06 -11.29 -14.32
N SER A 469 19.68 -12.17 -15.25
CA SER A 469 18.28 -12.39 -15.62
C SER A 469 17.67 -13.59 -14.88
N ARG A 470 16.36 -13.77 -15.00
CA ARG A 470 15.64 -14.96 -14.53
C ARG A 470 16.10 -16.26 -15.19
N GLU A 471 16.63 -16.20 -16.40
CA GLU A 471 17.08 -17.35 -17.20
C GLU A 471 18.54 -17.75 -16.90
N GLY A 472 19.25 -16.92 -16.12
CA GLY A 472 20.58 -17.25 -15.61
C GLY A 472 20.56 -18.35 -14.55
N SER A 473 21.72 -18.88 -14.19
CA SER A 473 21.87 -19.83 -13.06
C SER A 473 22.35 -19.18 -11.76
N LEU A 474 22.47 -17.84 -11.76
CA LEU A 474 22.98 -17.03 -10.66
C LEU A 474 21.82 -16.40 -9.85
N ALA A 475 22.09 -15.38 -9.03
CA ALA A 475 21.04 -14.70 -8.29
C ALA A 475 20.07 -14.01 -9.26
N HIS A 476 18.82 -14.43 -9.21
CA HIS A 476 17.74 -13.89 -10.05
C HIS A 476 17.22 -12.55 -9.53
N PRO A 477 16.59 -11.74 -10.41
CA PRO A 477 15.80 -10.60 -9.99
C PRO A 477 14.75 -10.99 -8.95
N ALA A 478 14.62 -10.19 -7.89
CA ALA A 478 13.69 -10.46 -6.79
C ALA A 478 12.98 -9.18 -6.35
N VAL A 479 11.75 -9.32 -5.86
CA VAL A 479 10.99 -8.20 -5.29
C VAL A 479 10.82 -8.46 -3.79
N LEU A 480 11.32 -7.54 -2.98
CA LEU A 480 11.11 -7.53 -1.55
C LEU A 480 9.93 -6.62 -1.23
N LEU A 481 8.84 -7.21 -0.73
CA LEU A 481 7.64 -6.48 -0.31
C LEU A 481 7.61 -6.29 1.20
N THR A 482 7.22 -5.09 1.60
CA THR A 482 6.83 -4.73 2.96
C THR A 482 5.37 -4.30 2.90
N VAL A 483 4.53 -4.94 3.70
CA VAL A 483 3.09 -4.65 3.77
C VAL A 483 2.74 -4.21 5.18
N ALA A 484 1.80 -3.28 5.28
CA ALA A 484 1.19 -2.88 6.54
C ALA A 484 -0.33 -3.07 6.48
N PRO A 485 -0.98 -3.33 7.63
CA PRO A 485 -2.42 -3.53 7.72
C PRO A 485 -3.25 -2.45 7.03
#